data_AF-A0A453CXY2-F1
#
_entry.id   AF-A0A453CXY2-F1
#
_cell.length_a   1.000
_cell.length_b   1.000
_cell.length_c   1.000
_cell.angle_alpha   90.00
_cell.angle_beta   90.00
_cell.angle_gamma   90.00
#
_symmetry.space_group_name_H-M   'P 1'
#
loop_
_entity.id
_entity.type
_entity.pdbx_description
1 polymer ?
#
loop_
_entity_poly.entity_id
_entity_poly.type
_entity_poly.pdbx_seq_one_letter_code
_entity_poly.pdbx_strand_id
1 'polypeptide(L)'
;FLSLVRRTHLIKPSIAAIGSCCLVGVIWRKTLYLANLGDSRAVVGCLVGSNKIFAEQLTRDHNASIEEVRQELKSLHPDDSQIVVLKNGVWRIKGIIQVYNTDLL
;
A
#
# COMPACT_ATOMS: atom_id res chain seq x y z
N PHE A 1 12.87 9.04 3.06
CA PHE A 1 12.33 8.50 4.32
C PHE A 1 13.35 7.73 5.14
N LEU A 2 13.93 6.63 4.65
CA LEU A 2 14.90 5.81 5.41
C LEU A 2 16.10 6.59 5.96
N SER A 3 16.64 7.56 5.20
CA SER A 3 17.71 8.45 5.67
C SER A 3 17.27 9.31 6.87
N LEU A 4 16.02 9.80 6.89
CA LEU A 4 15.45 10.54 8.02
C LEU A 4 15.33 9.64 9.25
N VAL A 5 14.75 8.44 9.09
CA VAL A 5 14.64 7.46 10.19
C VAL A 5 16.03 7.17 10.78
N ARG A 6 17.01 6.85 9.94
CA ARG A 6 18.40 6.59 10.38
C ARG A 6 19.01 7.75 11.17
N ARG A 7 18.78 9.00 10.76
CA ARG A 7 19.33 10.17 11.47
C ARG A 7 18.59 10.50 12.75
N THR A 8 17.29 10.24 12.81
CA THR A 8 16.42 10.72 13.90
C THR A 8 16.11 9.64 14.94
N HIS A 9 16.28 8.35 14.65
CA HIS A 9 15.87 7.27 15.55
C HIS A 9 16.53 7.30 16.93
N LEU A 10 17.79 7.74 17.06
CA LEU A 10 18.45 7.85 18.37
C LEU A 10 17.81 8.91 19.27
N ILE A 11 17.24 9.96 18.67
CA ILE A 11 16.61 11.08 19.39
C ILE A 11 15.10 10.81 19.59
N LYS A 12 14.47 10.17 18.59
CA LYS A 12 13.04 9.81 18.63
C LYS A 12 12.89 8.36 18.14
N PRO A 13 13.05 7.35 19.02
CA PRO A 13 12.99 5.94 18.65
C PRO A 13 11.68 5.53 17.98
N SER A 14 10.57 6.18 18.34
CA SER A 14 9.26 5.91 17.75
C SER A 14 9.21 6.14 16.24
N ILE A 15 10.11 6.92 15.65
CA ILE A 15 10.16 7.12 14.19
C ILE A 15 10.49 5.81 13.44
N ALA A 16 11.16 4.85 14.09
CA ALA A 16 11.47 3.55 13.49
C ALA A 16 10.24 2.64 13.40
N ALA A 17 9.21 2.89 14.22
CA ALA A 17 7.95 2.14 14.19
C ALA A 17 6.89 2.79 13.28
N ILE A 18 7.21 3.92 12.65
CA ILE A 18 6.30 4.63 11.74
C ILE A 18 6.58 4.17 10.31
N GLY A 19 5.53 3.81 9.60
CA GLY A 19 5.53 3.58 8.16
C GLY A 19 4.76 4.67 7.42
N SER A 20 4.92 4.70 6.10
CA SER A 20 4.12 5.54 5.21
C SER A 20 3.90 4.80 3.90
N CYS A 21 2.71 4.94 3.32
CA CYS A 21 2.47 4.49 1.96
C CYS A 21 3.26 5.37 0.99
N CYS A 22 3.74 4.78 -0.10
CA CYS A 22 4.49 5.50 -1.13
C CYS A 22 3.90 5.19 -2.49
N LEU A 23 3.48 6.24 -3.19
CA LEU A 23 3.06 6.18 -4.57
C LEU A 23 3.93 7.13 -5.39
N VAL A 24 4.62 6.59 -6.38
CA VAL A 24 5.52 7.35 -7.26
C VAL A 24 5.00 7.26 -8.69
N GLY A 25 4.88 8.41 -9.35
CA GLY A 25 4.55 8.52 -10.76
C GLY A 25 5.65 9.24 -11.53
N VAL A 26 6.07 8.68 -12.66
CA VAL A 26 7.04 9.29 -13.58
C VAL A 26 6.45 9.33 -14.97
N ILE A 27 6.43 10.51 -15.59
CA ILE A 27 6.03 10.67 -16.99
C ILE A 27 7.29 10.86 -17.82
N TRP A 28 7.54 9.95 -18.74
CA TRP A 28 8.69 10.01 -19.63
C TRP A 28 8.30 9.58 -21.04
N ARG A 29 8.62 10.41 -22.05
CA ARG A 29 8.35 10.12 -23.47
C ARG A 29 6.92 9.62 -23.74
N LYS A 30 5.91 10.30 -23.16
CA LYS A 30 4.47 9.97 -23.25
C LYS A 30 4.07 8.65 -22.57
N THR A 31 4.96 8.03 -21.81
CA THR A 31 4.66 6.86 -20.97
C THR A 31 4.57 7.28 -19.51
N LEU A 32 3.51 6.83 -18.83
CA LEU A 32 3.35 6.98 -17.39
C LEU A 32 3.79 5.69 -16.70
N TYR A 33 4.78 5.80 -15.80
CA TYR A 33 5.24 4.73 -14.93
C TYR A 33 4.71 4.98 -13.52
N LEU A 34 4.17 3.95 -12.88
CA LEU A 34 3.65 4.01 -11.52
C LEU A 34 4.26 2.91 -10.68
N ALA A 35 4.67 3.25 -9.46
CA ALA A 35 5.10 2.30 -8.45
C ALA A 35 4.32 2.60 -7.15
N ASN A 36 3.59 1.60 -6.65
CA ASN A 36 2.75 1.74 -5.46
C ASN A 36 3.20 0.76 -4.37
N LEU A 37 3.42 1.28 -3.16
CA LEU A 37 3.70 0.52 -1.95
C LEU A 37 2.72 0.96 -0.87
N GLY A 38 1.73 0.11 -0.60
CA GLY A 38 0.60 0.39 0.29
C GLY A 38 -0.71 0.66 -0.45
N ASP A 39 -1.60 1.43 0.16
CA ASP A 39 -2.98 1.65 -0.30
C ASP A 39 -3.26 3.06 -0.83
N SER A 40 -2.20 3.80 -1.15
CA SER A 40 -2.34 4.99 -1.99
C SER A 40 -2.77 4.61 -3.40
N ARG A 41 -3.46 5.52 -4.09
CA ARG A 41 -4.11 5.21 -5.37
C ARG A 41 -3.86 6.27 -6.43
N ALA A 42 -3.36 5.83 -7.58
CA ALA A 42 -3.34 6.65 -8.80
C ALA A 42 -4.62 6.41 -9.59
N VAL A 43 -5.26 7.50 -10.02
CA VAL A 43 -6.46 7.48 -10.86
C VAL A 43 -6.24 8.47 -12.01
N VAL A 44 -6.56 8.06 -13.24
CA VAL A 44 -6.52 8.93 -14.42
C VAL A 44 -7.93 9.27 -14.87
N GLY A 45 -8.12 10.53 -15.25
CA GLY A 45 -9.34 11.00 -15.89
C GLY A 45 -9.22 10.89 -17.41
N CYS A 46 -10.09 10.09 -18.03
CA CYS A 46 -10.16 9.90 -19.47
C CYS A 46 -11.38 10.64 -20.04
N LEU A 47 -11.15 11.60 -20.93
CA LEU A 47 -12.24 12.28 -21.65
C LEU A 47 -12.77 11.36 -22.76
N VAL A 48 -14.04 10.99 -22.69
CA VAL A 48 -14.74 10.17 -23.69
C VAL A 48 -15.88 10.98 -24.28
N GLY A 49 -15.79 11.31 -25.57
CA GLY A 49 -16.78 12.16 -26.24
C GLY A 49 -16.76 13.62 -25.74
N SER A 50 -17.86 14.33 -25.95
CA SER A 50 -17.94 15.79 -25.81
C SER A 50 -18.48 16.28 -24.46
N ASN A 51 -18.08 15.65 -23.33
CA ASN A 51 -18.17 16.15 -21.94
C ASN A 51 -18.23 15.04 -20.85
N LYS A 52 -17.86 13.79 -21.14
CA LYS A 52 -17.83 12.74 -20.11
C LYS A 52 -16.40 12.39 -19.73
N ILE A 53 -16.09 12.46 -18.44
CA ILE A 53 -14.81 12.00 -17.88
C ILE A 53 -15.05 10.67 -17.18
N PHE A 54 -14.30 9.65 -17.56
CA PHE A 54 -14.23 8.37 -16.85
C PHE A 54 -13.00 8.36 -15.95
N ALA A 55 -13.14 7.87 -14.73
CA ALA A 55 -12.03 7.72 -13.79
C ALA A 55 -11.55 6.27 -13.82
N GLU A 56 -10.31 6.05 -14.25
CA GLU A 56 -9.68 4.74 -14.28
C GLU A 56 -8.58 4.64 -13.22
N GLN A 57 -8.71 3.68 -12.31
CA GLN A 57 -7.69 3.41 -11.31
C GLN A 57 -6.52 2.65 -11.95
N LEU A 58 -5.31 3.19 -11.78
CA LEU A 58 -4.10 2.66 -12.42
C LEU A 58 -3.23 1.79 -11.49
N THR A 59 -3.46 1.85 -10.19
CA THR A 59 -2.70 1.07 -9.20
C THR A 59 -3.59 0.13 -8.43
N ARG A 60 -3.07 -1.01 -8.00
CA ARG A 60 -3.74 -1.89 -7.05
C ARG A 60 -3.44 -1.43 -5.63
N ASP A 61 -4.46 -1.46 -4.78
CA ASP A 61 -4.32 -1.15 -3.36
C ASP A 61 -3.78 -2.38 -2.63
N HIS A 62 -2.75 -2.21 -1.80
CA HIS A 62 -2.20 -3.27 -0.97
C HIS A 62 -2.79 -3.15 0.45
N ASN A 63 -4.07 -3.49 0.60
CA ASN A 63 -4.81 -3.40 1.86
C ASN A 63 -5.55 -4.70 2.19
N ALA A 64 -5.44 -5.16 3.43
CA ALA A 64 -6.07 -6.39 3.93
C ALA A 64 -7.61 -6.35 3.95
N SER A 65 -8.25 -5.21 3.68
CA SER A 65 -9.68 -5.13 3.41
C SER A 65 -10.07 -5.81 2.09
N ILE A 66 -9.13 -6.01 1.18
CA ILE A 66 -9.29 -6.64 -0.14
C ILE A 66 -9.01 -8.15 -0.01
N GLU A 67 -9.92 -8.99 -0.48
CA GLU A 67 -9.81 -10.46 -0.32
C GLU A 67 -8.60 -11.03 -1.05
N GLU A 68 -8.31 -10.55 -2.25
CA GLU A 68 -7.17 -11.01 -3.05
C GLU A 68 -5.84 -10.78 -2.31
N VAL A 69 -5.70 -9.63 -1.63
CA VAL A 69 -4.53 -9.33 -0.79
C VAL A 69 -4.47 -10.27 0.41
N ARG A 70 -5.61 -10.62 1.02
CA ARG A 70 -5.66 -11.59 2.13
C ARG A 70 -5.21 -12.98 1.68
N GLN A 71 -5.62 -13.41 0.49
CA GLN A 71 -5.23 -14.71 -0.06
C GLN A 71 -3.75 -14.76 -0.43
N GLU A 72 -3.24 -13.70 -1.04
CA GLU A 72 -1.80 -13.56 -1.33
C GLU A 72 -0.95 -13.63 -0.05
N LEU A 73 -1.34 -12.87 0.99
CA LEU A 73 -0.67 -12.87 2.29
C LEU A 73 -0.62 -14.26 2.93
N LYS A 74 -1.74 -15.00 2.90
CA LYS A 74 -1.82 -16.38 3.41
C LYS A 74 -0.96 -17.35 2.59
N SER A 75 -0.94 -17.20 1.27
CA SER A 75 -0.13 -18.04 0.39
C SER A 75 1.37 -17.85 0.61
N LEU A 76 1.81 -16.62 0.89
CA LEU A 76 3.21 -16.31 1.17
C LEU A 76 3.66 -16.75 2.58
N HIS A 77 2.70 -16.90 3.52
CA HIS A 77 2.98 -17.25 4.91
C HIS A 77 2.10 -18.42 5.38
N PRO A 78 2.27 -19.63 4.80
CA PRO A 78 1.40 -20.77 5.07
C PRO A 78 1.43 -21.22 6.54
N ASP A 79 2.54 -20.99 7.24
CA ASP A 79 2.73 -21.39 8.64
C ASP A 79 2.33 -20.30 9.65
N ASP A 80 2.02 -19.07 9.20
CA ASP A 80 1.59 -17.98 10.07
C ASP A 80 0.06 -17.85 10.06
N SER A 81 -0.59 -18.61 10.96
CA SER A 81 -2.04 -18.54 11.16
C SER A 81 -2.57 -17.15 11.57
N GLN A 82 -1.69 -16.25 12.03
CA GLN A 82 -2.04 -14.90 12.47
C GLN A 82 -1.70 -13.84 11.42
N ILE A 83 -1.26 -14.24 10.22
CA ILE A 83 -0.82 -13.32 9.17
C ILE A 83 -1.89 -12.29 8.83
N VAL A 84 -3.16 -12.71 8.77
CA VAL A 84 -4.32 -11.86 8.50
C VAL A 84 -5.45 -12.26 9.45
N VAL A 85 -5.89 -11.32 10.29
CA VAL A 85 -6.92 -11.55 11.30
C VAL A 85 -7.99 -10.48 11.25
N LEU A 86 -9.24 -10.86 11.54
CA LEU A 86 -10.34 -9.92 11.72
C LEU A 86 -10.35 -9.42 13.17
N LYS A 87 -10.09 -8.12 13.38
CA LYS A 87 -10.06 -7.50 14.72
C LYS A 87 -10.94 -6.26 14.73
N ASN A 88 -11.92 -6.24 15.63
CA ASN A 88 -12.89 -5.14 15.78
C ASN A 88 -13.60 -4.80 14.45
N GLY A 89 -14.00 -5.81 13.68
CA GLY A 89 -14.69 -5.64 12.39
C GLY A 89 -13.79 -5.24 11.22
N VAL A 90 -12.46 -5.17 11.42
CA VAL A 90 -11.50 -4.74 10.41
C VAL A 90 -10.42 -5.81 10.21
N TRP A 91 -10.15 -6.16 8.95
CA TRP A 91 -9.07 -7.08 8.60
C TRP A 91 -7.71 -6.41 8.77
N ARG A 92 -6.83 -7.03 9.56
CA ARG A 92 -5.49 -6.52 9.89
C ARG A 92 -4.42 -7.58 9.70
N ILE A 93 -3.26 -7.13 9.23
CA ILE A 93 -2.04 -7.92 9.10
C ILE A 93 -1.39 -8.02 10.48
N LYS A 94 -1.15 -9.25 10.94
CA LYS A 94 -0.65 -9.57 12.30
C LYS A 94 -1.43 -8.88 13.43
N GLY A 95 -2.67 -8.45 13.16
CA GLY A 95 -3.51 -7.70 14.10
C GLY A 95 -3.14 -6.22 14.30
N ILE A 96 -2.19 -5.68 13.53
CA ILE A 96 -1.61 -4.34 13.74
C ILE A 96 -2.15 -3.32 12.72
N ILE A 97 -1.86 -3.51 11.43
CA ILE A 97 -2.17 -2.56 10.36
C ILE A 97 -3.02 -3.21 9.26
N GLN A 98 -3.66 -2.41 8.41
CA GLN A 98 -4.36 -2.94 7.23
C GLN A 98 -3.49 -2.93 5.98
N VAL A 99 -2.50 -2.05 5.92
CA VAL A 99 -1.68 -1.83 4.74
C VAL A 99 -0.58 -2.88 4.68
N TYR A 100 -0.48 -3.56 3.56
CA TYR A 100 0.60 -4.49 3.28
C TYR A 100 1.85 -3.73 2.87
N ASN A 101 2.95 -4.02 3.55
CA ASN A 101 4.27 -3.51 3.25
C ASN A 101 5.24 -4.68 3.33
N THR A 102 6.00 -4.95 2.27
CA THR A 102 6.91 -6.11 2.17
C THR A 102 8.01 -6.10 3.23
N ASP A 103 8.30 -4.96 3.85
CA ASP A 103 9.37 -4.79 4.85
C ASP A 103 8.95 -5.15 6.29
N LEU A 104 7.71 -5.57 6.54
CA LEU A 104 7.16 -5.81 7.88
C LEU A 104 6.62 -7.24 8.12
N LEU A 105 6.84 -8.17 7.18
CA LEU A 105 6.47 -9.57 7.36
C LEU A 105 7.66 -10.45 7.70
#